data_AF-A0A828PHI8-F1
#
_entry.id   AF-A0A828PHI8-F1
#
_cell.length_a   1.000
_cell.length_b   1.000
_cell.length_c   1.000
_cell.angle_alpha   90.00
_cell.angle_beta   90.00
_cell.angle_gamma   90.00
#
_symmetry.space_group_name_H-M   'P 1'
#
loop_
_entity.id
_entity.type
_entity.pdbx_description
1 polymer ?
#
loop_
_entity_poly.entity_id
_entity_poly.type
_entity_poly.pdbx_seq_one_letter_code
_entity_poly.pdbx_strand_id
1 'polypeptide(L)'
;MNIATKLIAGLVAGLVLTACSGGGSSGSSSKPNSKPTPKVDMSAPKAEQPKKEEVPQADSPKAEKPKSIAPLMMENPKVEKQKENNLQEKSPKADEPQVMDPKLGAPQKDDQKLEEPKNKSNAEILKELGIKDIKTGIITRSDVVLNLTLDEQENIQIRLSESDIVRNDLKITNTIPNQDIRTLKDSTGRLLGYYGYMQLNQVREGERYGINNVDLVGHYLLSMDESTKTAPNKSIEYRGKMLYGYKNVDNRNLVADVQASYNHSDKKLSMEIFGDHGDYWKLGAIGNNRLPKDMVTGVVVDKDGTISNAGLYSKIDNTPGKLTPDATFSGGIFGKNGDVLAGSADGKNWQGVIGATATEANKK
;
A
#
# COMPACT_ATOMS: atom_id res chain seq x y z
N MET A 1 -19.95 0.08 -46.79
CA MET A 1 -20.92 1.20 -46.67
C MET A 1 -20.71 1.84 -45.31
N ASN A 2 -20.38 3.13 -45.32
CA ASN A 2 -19.95 3.96 -44.19
C ASN A 2 -21.14 4.55 -43.44
N ILE A 3 -21.04 4.68 -42.12
CA ILE A 3 -21.78 5.67 -41.32
C ILE A 3 -20.80 6.12 -40.19
N ALA A 4 -19.93 7.10 -40.42
CA ALA A 4 -20.14 8.55 -40.25
C ALA A 4 -20.31 8.99 -38.77
N THR A 5 -19.19 9.15 -38.08
CA THR A 5 -19.09 9.80 -36.76
C THR A 5 -18.95 11.32 -36.95
N LYS A 6 -19.90 12.10 -36.42
CA LYS A 6 -19.89 13.56 -36.46
C LYS A 6 -19.01 14.13 -35.34
N LEU A 7 -17.99 14.90 -35.72
CA LEU A 7 -17.20 15.79 -34.86
C LEU A 7 -17.99 17.09 -34.62
N ILE A 8 -18.11 17.51 -33.35
CA ILE A 8 -18.59 18.84 -32.97
C ILE A 8 -17.36 19.67 -32.61
N ALA A 9 -17.09 20.68 -33.43
CA ALA A 9 -16.10 21.71 -33.20
C ALA A 9 -16.66 22.79 -32.26
N GLY A 10 -15.97 23.02 -31.14
CA GLY A 10 -16.24 24.10 -30.18
C GLY A 10 -15.34 25.30 -30.45
N LEU A 11 -15.96 26.47 -30.50
CA LEU A 11 -15.51 27.75 -31.02
C LEU A 11 -14.48 28.44 -30.09
N VAL A 12 -13.32 28.84 -30.63
CA VAL A 12 -12.36 29.74 -29.95
C VAL A 12 -12.66 31.17 -30.39
N ALA A 13 -13.24 31.96 -29.51
CA ALA A 13 -13.38 33.41 -29.69
C ALA A 13 -12.22 34.11 -28.99
N GLY A 14 -11.41 34.82 -29.78
CA GLY A 14 -10.34 35.68 -29.29
C GLY A 14 -10.88 37.01 -28.73
N LEU A 15 -10.15 37.54 -27.76
CA LEU A 15 -10.22 38.94 -27.37
C LEU A 15 -8.78 39.45 -27.23
N VAL A 16 -8.40 40.25 -28.22
CA VAL A 16 -7.19 41.08 -28.25
C VAL A 16 -7.47 42.33 -27.45
N LEU A 17 -6.57 42.70 -26.53
CA LEU A 17 -6.45 44.07 -26.04
C LEU A 17 -4.99 44.52 -26.14
N THR A 18 -4.86 45.70 -26.72
CA THR A 18 -3.64 46.41 -27.13
C THR A 18 -3.03 47.26 -26.02
N ALA A 19 -1.75 47.58 -26.27
CA ALA A 19 -0.74 48.32 -25.52
C ALA A 19 -1.10 49.67 -24.85
N CYS A 20 -0.29 50.02 -23.83
CA CYS A 20 0.36 51.33 -23.57
C CYS A 20 1.49 51.07 -22.54
N SER A 21 2.78 51.12 -22.89
CA SER A 21 3.67 52.27 -23.10
C SER A 21 4.21 52.92 -21.82
N GLY A 22 5.54 53.03 -21.73
CA GLY A 22 6.32 53.81 -20.75
C GLY A 22 7.34 52.92 -20.05
N GLY A 23 8.66 53.12 -20.10
CA GLY A 23 9.57 54.10 -20.69
C GLY A 23 10.97 53.72 -20.13
N GLY A 24 12.00 53.53 -20.97
CA GLY A 24 13.19 54.40 -21.07
C GLY A 24 13.87 54.69 -19.72
N SER A 25 15.15 54.46 -19.46
CA SER A 25 16.34 54.52 -20.32
C SER A 25 17.53 53.96 -19.52
N SER A 26 18.38 53.17 -20.17
CA SER A 26 19.63 52.65 -19.61
C SER A 26 20.81 53.10 -20.46
N GLY A 27 21.84 53.65 -19.81
CA GLY A 27 23.21 53.59 -20.28
C GLY A 27 23.76 54.85 -20.95
N SER A 28 24.62 55.57 -20.23
CA SER A 28 25.85 56.04 -20.85
C SER A 28 27.00 55.96 -19.85
N SER A 29 28.11 55.47 -20.37
CA SER A 29 29.35 55.08 -19.73
C SER A 29 30.29 56.25 -19.42
N SER A 30 31.02 56.19 -18.32
CA SER A 30 32.37 56.75 -18.25
C SER A 30 33.26 55.96 -17.28
N LYS A 31 34.50 55.73 -17.76
CA LYS A 31 35.58 54.85 -17.30
C LYS A 31 36.30 55.34 -16.01
N PRO A 32 37.26 54.56 -15.47
CA PRO A 32 37.56 54.46 -14.04
C PRO A 32 38.69 55.38 -13.57
N ASN A 33 38.77 55.61 -12.26
CA ASN A 33 40.05 55.95 -11.63
C ASN A 33 40.12 55.49 -10.14
N SER A 34 41.12 54.64 -9.89
CA SER A 34 42.06 54.59 -8.74
C SER A 34 41.60 54.86 -7.28
N LYS A 35 41.69 53.79 -6.45
CA LYS A 35 42.15 53.58 -5.04
C LYS A 35 42.48 54.83 -4.16
N PRO A 36 42.41 54.82 -2.79
CA PRO A 36 42.32 53.68 -1.86
C PRO A 36 41.34 53.81 -0.66
N THR A 37 41.21 52.69 0.08
CA THR A 37 40.47 52.43 1.33
C THR A 37 40.67 53.43 2.48
N PRO A 38 39.69 53.49 3.41
CA PRO A 38 39.99 53.37 4.83
C PRO A 38 39.13 52.32 5.57
N LYS A 39 39.79 51.61 6.51
CA LYS A 39 39.21 50.73 7.54
C LYS A 39 38.54 51.56 8.65
N VAL A 40 37.38 51.10 9.14
CA VAL A 40 36.84 51.23 10.53
C VAL A 40 35.80 50.09 10.63
N ASP A 41 35.93 48.99 11.36
CA ASP A 41 36.19 48.67 12.77
C ASP A 41 35.05 49.00 13.77
N MET A 42 34.75 48.02 14.64
CA MET A 42 33.78 48.01 15.75
C MET A 42 32.27 48.05 15.39
N SER A 43 31.36 47.29 16.01
CA SER A 43 31.40 46.36 17.16
C SER A 43 30.03 45.66 17.27
N ALA A 44 30.02 44.43 17.78
CA ALA A 44 28.83 43.63 18.06
C ALA A 44 27.92 44.24 19.15
N PRO A 45 26.58 44.05 19.08
CA PRO A 45 25.70 44.14 20.24
C PRO A 45 25.48 42.77 20.90
N LYS A 46 25.58 42.80 22.22
CA LYS A 46 25.37 41.71 23.18
C LYS A 46 24.01 41.01 23.05
N ALA A 47 24.03 39.75 23.45
CA ALA A 47 22.88 38.92 23.78
C ALA A 47 21.99 39.54 24.86
N GLU A 48 20.67 39.44 24.66
CA GLU A 48 19.67 39.46 25.74
C GLU A 48 18.98 38.10 25.79
N GLN A 49 19.08 37.43 26.94
CA GLN A 49 18.26 36.29 27.31
C GLN A 49 16.85 36.76 27.67
N PRO A 50 15.79 36.07 27.24
CA PRO A 50 14.52 36.11 27.94
C PRO A 50 14.56 35.23 29.19
N LYS A 51 14.04 35.80 30.26
CA LYS A 51 13.95 35.27 31.63
C LYS A 51 13.12 33.99 31.70
N LYS A 52 13.48 33.15 32.68
CA LYS A 52 12.61 32.12 33.27
C LYS A 52 11.40 32.80 33.94
N GLU A 53 10.20 32.34 33.60
CA GLU A 53 8.97 32.44 34.40
C GLU A 53 8.43 31.01 34.47
N GLU A 54 8.68 30.32 35.58
CA GLU A 54 7.83 30.23 36.78
C GLU A 54 6.79 29.11 36.62
N VAL A 55 7.01 28.08 37.44
CA VAL A 55 6.25 26.84 37.52
C VAL A 55 5.00 27.10 38.37
N PRO A 56 3.78 26.76 37.91
CA PRO A 56 2.68 26.52 38.82
C PRO A 56 2.80 25.10 39.38
N GLN A 57 3.09 25.04 40.67
CA GLN A 57 3.04 23.85 41.48
C GLN A 57 1.58 23.50 41.80
N ALA A 58 1.23 22.24 41.55
CA ALA A 58 0.19 21.42 42.17
C ALA A 58 -1.22 22.02 42.42
N ASP A 59 -2.20 21.44 41.75
CA ASP A 59 -3.45 21.09 42.44
C ASP A 59 -3.79 19.61 42.17
N SER A 60 -3.88 18.86 43.25
CA SER A 60 -4.12 17.41 43.26
C SER A 60 -5.60 17.18 43.52
N PRO A 61 -6.40 16.61 42.60
CA PRO A 61 -7.70 16.10 42.96
C PRO A 61 -7.52 14.81 43.75
N LYS A 62 -7.99 14.84 44.99
CA LYS A 62 -8.16 13.71 45.89
C LYS A 62 -8.70 12.49 45.15
N ALA A 63 -8.05 11.35 45.41
CA ALA A 63 -8.58 10.03 45.14
C ALA A 63 -9.93 9.84 45.85
N GLU A 64 -11.02 9.84 45.09
CA GLU A 64 -12.25 9.17 45.51
C GLU A 64 -12.13 7.68 45.19
N LYS A 65 -12.18 6.87 46.24
CA LYS A 65 -12.38 5.42 46.16
C LYS A 65 -13.77 5.13 45.62
N PRO A 66 -13.95 4.40 44.50
CA PRO A 66 -15.17 3.66 44.28
C PRO A 66 -15.13 2.42 45.18
N LYS A 67 -16.19 2.27 45.98
CA LYS A 67 -16.43 1.13 46.85
C LYS A 67 -16.45 -0.17 46.04
N SER A 68 -15.74 -1.16 46.57
CA SER A 68 -15.89 -2.58 46.27
C SER A 68 -17.37 -2.98 46.20
N ILE A 69 -17.78 -3.54 45.07
CA ILE A 69 -18.95 -4.42 44.97
C ILE A 69 -18.39 -5.78 44.53
N ALA A 70 -18.22 -6.66 45.52
CA ALA A 70 -17.97 -8.09 45.33
C ALA A 70 -19.32 -8.85 45.47
N PRO A 71 -19.43 -10.10 45.02
CA PRO A 71 -20.48 -10.53 44.11
C PRO A 71 -21.72 -11.08 44.83
N LEU A 72 -22.90 -10.84 44.26
CA LEU A 72 -24.10 -11.59 44.61
C LEU A 72 -23.93 -13.04 44.15
N MET A 73 -23.91 -13.92 45.15
CA MET A 73 -24.15 -15.34 44.99
C MET A 73 -25.58 -15.58 44.48
N MET A 74 -25.74 -16.47 43.51
CA MET A 74 -26.97 -17.23 43.36
C MET A 74 -26.65 -18.60 42.76
N GLU A 75 -26.65 -19.57 43.68
CA GLU A 75 -27.09 -20.97 43.60
C GLU A 75 -27.09 -21.74 42.27
N ASN A 76 -26.41 -22.90 42.34
CA ASN A 76 -26.66 -24.13 41.59
C ASN A 76 -28.16 -24.46 41.44
N PRO A 77 -28.52 -25.25 40.42
CA PRO A 77 -29.04 -26.58 40.74
C PRO A 77 -28.29 -27.72 40.07
N LYS A 78 -28.13 -28.78 40.87
CA LYS A 78 -27.72 -30.13 40.49
C LYS A 78 -28.68 -30.76 39.46
N VAL A 79 -28.06 -31.41 38.48
CA VAL A 79 -28.28 -32.82 38.03
C VAL A 79 -29.69 -33.38 38.13
N GLU A 80 -30.26 -33.76 36.98
CA GLU A 80 -31.07 -34.97 36.88
C GLU A 80 -30.71 -35.78 35.63
N LYS A 81 -30.38 -37.05 35.87
CA LYS A 81 -30.12 -38.10 34.89
C LYS A 81 -31.47 -38.60 34.38
N GLN A 82 -31.62 -38.84 33.08
CA GLN A 82 -32.53 -39.90 32.62
C GLN A 82 -31.87 -40.82 31.61
N LYS A 83 -32.02 -42.11 31.92
CA LYS A 83 -31.57 -43.30 31.20
C LYS A 83 -32.36 -43.50 29.91
N GLU A 84 -31.60 -43.89 28.89
CA GLU A 84 -31.83 -45.01 27.98
C GLU A 84 -33.05 -45.93 28.25
N ASN A 85 -33.86 -46.15 27.21
CA ASN A 85 -34.59 -47.38 27.02
C ASN A 85 -34.65 -47.73 25.52
N ASN A 86 -33.96 -48.83 25.19
CA ASN A 86 -34.19 -49.65 24.00
C ASN A 86 -35.61 -50.25 24.04
N LEU A 87 -36.25 -50.42 22.89
CA LEU A 87 -37.05 -51.61 22.55
C LEU A 87 -37.41 -51.60 21.05
N GLN A 88 -36.97 -52.65 20.37
CA GLN A 88 -37.37 -53.08 19.04
C GLN A 88 -38.83 -53.55 19.02
N GLU A 89 -39.56 -53.39 17.92
CA GLU A 89 -39.94 -54.49 17.00
C GLU A 89 -41.06 -54.12 16.00
N LYS A 90 -40.87 -54.65 14.78
CA LYS A 90 -41.85 -55.19 13.82
C LYS A 90 -42.72 -54.26 12.95
N SER A 91 -42.38 -54.30 11.66
CA SER A 91 -43.23 -54.01 10.48
C SER A 91 -44.38 -55.04 10.32
N PRO A 92 -45.38 -54.82 9.42
CA PRO A 92 -45.19 -55.14 7.99
C PRO A 92 -45.96 -54.29 6.94
N LYS A 93 -45.31 -54.17 5.77
CA LYS A 93 -45.77 -54.18 4.35
C LYS A 93 -47.06 -53.46 3.89
N ALA A 94 -46.90 -52.62 2.86
CA ALA A 94 -47.76 -52.60 1.66
C ALA A 94 -47.05 -51.97 0.44
N ASP A 95 -47.00 -52.76 -0.63
CA ASP A 95 -46.93 -52.52 -2.09
C ASP A 95 -45.87 -51.61 -2.76
N GLU A 96 -45.05 -52.27 -3.59
CA GLU A 96 -44.29 -51.72 -4.73
C GLU A 96 -45.22 -51.20 -5.85
N PRO A 97 -44.70 -50.28 -6.69
CA PRO A 97 -44.53 -50.66 -8.09
C PRO A 97 -43.07 -50.48 -8.58
N GLN A 98 -42.60 -51.52 -9.27
CA GLN A 98 -41.32 -51.58 -9.99
C GLN A 98 -41.24 -50.57 -11.13
N VAL A 99 -40.15 -49.78 -11.20
CA VAL A 99 -39.66 -49.22 -12.48
C VAL A 99 -38.13 -49.15 -12.48
N MET A 100 -37.53 -50.08 -13.24
CA MET A 100 -36.27 -50.03 -14.00
C MET A 100 -34.98 -49.54 -13.33
N ASP A 101 -34.02 -50.46 -13.23
CA ASP A 101 -32.60 -50.23 -12.96
C ASP A 101 -31.96 -49.21 -13.92
N PRO A 102 -31.28 -48.17 -13.40
CA PRO A 102 -30.05 -47.68 -13.98
C PRO A 102 -28.90 -48.37 -13.25
N LYS A 103 -28.11 -49.12 -14.02
CA LYS A 103 -26.82 -49.68 -13.63
C LYS A 103 -25.91 -48.54 -13.15
N LEU A 104 -25.92 -48.25 -11.85
CA LEU A 104 -25.01 -47.33 -11.19
C LEU A 104 -23.62 -47.96 -11.25
N GLY A 105 -22.88 -47.64 -12.32
CA GLY A 105 -21.43 -47.77 -12.31
C GLY A 105 -20.91 -47.05 -11.08
N ALA A 106 -20.14 -47.75 -10.26
CA ALA A 106 -19.43 -47.17 -9.13
C ALA A 106 -18.71 -45.90 -9.62
N PRO A 107 -18.81 -44.76 -8.91
CA PRO A 107 -17.94 -43.65 -9.18
C PRO A 107 -16.51 -44.16 -8.96
N GLN A 108 -15.73 -44.25 -10.04
CA GLN A 108 -14.29 -44.30 -9.91
C GLN A 108 -13.93 -43.10 -9.05
N LYS A 109 -13.39 -43.37 -7.86
CA LYS A 109 -12.52 -42.41 -7.19
C LYS A 109 -11.40 -42.15 -8.18
N ASP A 110 -11.56 -41.11 -8.98
CA ASP A 110 -10.40 -40.35 -9.40
C ASP A 110 -9.82 -39.82 -8.11
N ASP A 111 -8.88 -40.59 -7.56
CA ASP A 111 -7.86 -40.09 -6.67
C ASP A 111 -7.15 -39.00 -7.48
N GLN A 112 -7.72 -37.78 -7.44
CA GLN A 112 -6.92 -36.58 -7.55
C GLN A 112 -5.91 -36.72 -6.44
N LYS A 113 -4.76 -37.26 -6.83
CA LYS A 113 -3.49 -37.07 -6.18
C LYS A 113 -3.40 -35.57 -5.94
N LEU A 114 -3.84 -35.12 -4.76
CA LEU A 114 -3.34 -33.90 -4.17
C LEU A 114 -1.84 -34.15 -4.16
N GLU A 115 -1.13 -33.56 -5.12
CA GLU A 115 0.30 -33.38 -4.94
C GLU A 115 0.42 -32.65 -3.60
N GLU A 116 1.08 -33.30 -2.64
CA GLU A 116 1.61 -32.58 -1.48
C GLU A 116 2.28 -31.32 -2.03
N PRO A 117 2.05 -30.14 -1.41
CA PRO A 117 2.61 -28.91 -1.92
C PRO A 117 4.12 -29.08 -1.95
N LYS A 118 4.68 -29.25 -3.16
CA LYS A 118 6.12 -29.24 -3.36
C LYS A 118 6.63 -27.99 -2.67
N ASN A 119 7.54 -28.15 -1.71
CA ASN A 119 8.22 -27.02 -1.08
C ASN A 119 9.06 -26.35 -2.17
N LYS A 120 8.45 -25.39 -2.88
CA LYS A 120 9.11 -24.60 -3.91
C LYS A 120 10.25 -23.82 -3.26
N SER A 121 11.38 -23.78 -3.94
CA SER A 121 12.49 -22.90 -3.59
C SER A 121 12.12 -21.42 -3.80
N ASN A 122 12.81 -20.51 -3.14
CA ASN A 122 12.62 -19.06 -3.34
C ASN A 122 12.82 -18.64 -4.81
N ALA A 123 13.71 -19.32 -5.54
CA ALA A 123 13.93 -19.08 -6.97
C ALA A 123 12.74 -19.52 -7.85
N GLU A 124 12.06 -20.62 -7.50
CA GLU A 124 10.85 -21.06 -8.21
C GLU A 124 9.67 -20.13 -7.92
N ILE A 125 9.51 -19.73 -6.65
CA ILE A 125 8.50 -18.74 -6.25
C ILE A 125 8.72 -17.42 -6.98
N LEU A 126 9.97 -16.95 -7.10
CA LEU A 126 10.27 -15.69 -7.79
C LEU A 126 9.80 -15.68 -9.25
N LYS A 127 9.94 -16.81 -9.96
CA LYS A 127 9.46 -16.95 -11.35
C LYS A 127 7.94 -16.80 -11.45
N GLU A 128 7.20 -17.28 -10.46
CA GLU A 128 5.74 -17.20 -10.41
C GLU A 128 5.24 -15.81 -9.98
N LEU A 129 6.00 -15.11 -9.13
CA LEU A 129 5.69 -13.74 -8.73
C LEU A 129 5.66 -12.81 -9.93
N GLY A 130 6.71 -12.85 -10.77
CA GLY A 130 6.86 -11.97 -11.93
C GLY A 130 6.76 -10.47 -11.60
N ILE A 131 6.84 -9.63 -12.63
CA ILE A 131 6.64 -8.18 -12.48
C ILE A 131 5.18 -7.85 -12.80
N LYS A 132 4.44 -7.45 -11.77
CA LYS A 132 3.02 -7.09 -11.84
C LYS A 132 2.84 -5.59 -11.56
N ASP A 133 1.69 -5.04 -11.91
CA ASP A 133 1.26 -3.67 -11.58
C ASP A 133 2.06 -2.49 -12.18
N ILE A 134 2.55 -2.63 -13.41
CA ILE A 134 2.96 -1.49 -14.23
C ILE A 134 1.71 -0.80 -14.79
N LYS A 135 1.09 0.08 -13.99
CA LYS A 135 -0.19 0.76 -14.32
C LYS A 135 -0.02 2.19 -14.85
N THR A 136 1.16 2.77 -14.68
CA THR A 136 1.46 4.18 -15.01
C THR A 136 2.65 4.23 -15.96
N GLY A 137 2.66 5.20 -16.89
CA GLY A 137 3.69 5.33 -17.93
C GLY A 137 3.35 4.66 -19.25
N ILE A 138 3.90 5.19 -20.34
CA ILE A 138 3.82 4.56 -21.67
C ILE A 138 4.95 3.52 -21.75
N ILE A 139 4.80 2.40 -21.06
CA ILE A 139 5.63 1.23 -21.39
C ILE A 139 5.00 0.57 -22.60
N THR A 140 5.52 0.84 -23.79
CA THR A 140 5.32 -0.10 -24.90
C THR A 140 6.02 -1.39 -24.48
N ARG A 141 5.25 -2.37 -23.96
CA ARG A 141 5.78 -3.65 -23.43
C ARG A 141 6.76 -4.37 -24.37
N SER A 142 6.75 -4.03 -25.65
CA SER A 142 7.68 -4.57 -26.65
C SER A 142 9.07 -3.90 -26.67
N ASP A 143 9.32 -2.84 -25.90
CA ASP A 143 10.61 -2.12 -25.83
C ASP A 143 11.28 -2.20 -24.44
N VAL A 144 10.71 -2.96 -23.50
CA VAL A 144 11.24 -3.09 -22.14
C VAL A 144 11.00 -4.50 -21.65
N VAL A 145 12.08 -5.24 -21.43
CA VAL A 145 12.04 -6.55 -20.78
C VAL A 145 12.74 -6.43 -19.43
N LEU A 146 11.96 -6.65 -18.37
CA LEU A 146 12.42 -6.61 -16.99
C LEU A 146 12.49 -8.04 -16.44
N ASN A 147 13.54 -8.31 -15.68
CA ASN A 147 13.76 -9.58 -15.00
C ASN A 147 13.83 -9.38 -13.48
N LEU A 148 13.31 -10.36 -12.75
CA LEU A 148 13.54 -10.49 -11.31
C LEU A 148 14.68 -11.46 -11.06
N THR A 149 15.55 -11.07 -10.13
CA THR A 149 16.66 -11.91 -9.67
C THR A 149 16.73 -11.87 -8.15
N LEU A 150 17.31 -12.90 -7.52
CA LEU A 150 17.70 -12.86 -6.11
C LEU A 150 19.18 -12.50 -6.03
N ASP A 151 19.54 -11.62 -5.10
CA ASP A 151 20.94 -11.40 -4.73
C ASP A 151 21.46 -12.46 -3.75
N GLU A 152 22.70 -12.31 -3.30
CA GLU A 152 23.37 -13.24 -2.38
C GLU A 152 22.68 -13.33 -1.01
N GLN A 153 21.94 -12.29 -0.61
CA GLN A 153 21.14 -12.26 0.61
C GLN A 153 19.68 -12.69 0.36
N GLU A 154 19.42 -13.24 -0.82
CA GLU A 154 18.09 -13.62 -1.32
C GLU A 154 17.08 -12.45 -1.26
N ASN A 155 17.52 -11.23 -1.52
CA ASN A 155 16.63 -10.11 -1.78
C ASN A 155 16.35 -9.98 -3.27
N ILE A 156 15.12 -9.60 -3.60
CA ILE A 156 14.67 -9.40 -4.96
C ILE A 156 15.28 -8.13 -5.53
N GLN A 157 15.81 -8.25 -6.75
CA GLN A 157 16.35 -7.17 -7.56
C GLN A 157 15.63 -7.14 -8.91
N ILE A 158 15.28 -5.94 -9.38
CA ILE A 158 14.76 -5.74 -10.75
C ILE A 158 15.90 -5.28 -11.65
N ARG A 159 16.02 -5.94 -12.81
CA ARG A 159 17.04 -5.64 -13.81
C ARG A 159 16.42 -5.57 -15.19
N LEU A 160 16.99 -4.73 -16.05
CA LEU A 160 16.72 -4.79 -17.49
C LEU A 160 17.39 -6.03 -18.06
N SER A 161 16.68 -6.78 -18.89
CA SER A 161 17.28 -7.86 -19.69
C SER A 161 18.21 -7.27 -20.75
N GLU A 162 17.76 -6.19 -21.37
CA GLU A 162 18.49 -5.44 -22.39
C GLU A 162 18.31 -3.95 -22.13
N SER A 163 19.41 -3.20 -22.13
CA SER A 163 19.40 -1.75 -21.92
C SER A 163 19.29 -0.99 -23.24
N ASP A 164 19.88 -1.49 -24.31
CA ASP A 164 19.83 -0.88 -25.64
C ASP A 164 19.08 -1.79 -26.61
N ILE A 165 18.07 -1.26 -27.28
CA ILE A 165 17.24 -1.96 -28.27
C ILE A 165 17.24 -1.14 -29.57
N VAL A 166 17.28 -1.82 -30.71
CA VAL A 166 17.16 -1.18 -32.03
C VAL A 166 15.85 -1.62 -32.68
N ARG A 167 15.00 -0.65 -33.05
CA ARG A 167 13.75 -0.91 -33.76
C ARG A 167 13.60 0.08 -34.91
N ASN A 168 13.41 -0.44 -36.14
CA ASN A 168 13.28 0.39 -37.35
C ASN A 168 14.41 1.42 -37.49
N ASP A 169 15.65 0.99 -37.24
CA ASP A 169 16.87 1.84 -37.24
C ASP A 169 16.92 2.96 -36.18
N LEU A 170 15.98 2.98 -35.22
CA LEU A 170 16.00 3.90 -34.08
C LEU A 170 16.53 3.21 -32.84
N LYS A 171 17.45 3.88 -32.14
CA LYS A 171 17.94 3.40 -30.84
C LYS A 171 16.96 3.76 -29.71
N ILE A 172 16.67 2.78 -28.86
CA ILE A 172 15.96 2.95 -27.60
C ILE A 172 16.90 2.52 -26.48
N THR A 173 17.22 3.44 -25.56
CA THR A 173 18.03 3.16 -24.37
C THR A 173 17.16 3.23 -23.14
N ASN A 174 17.03 2.10 -22.44
CA ASN A 174 16.35 1.95 -21.17
C ASN A 174 17.38 1.95 -20.03
N THR A 175 17.07 2.64 -18.94
CA THR A 175 17.87 2.63 -17.70
C THR A 175 16.95 2.63 -16.48
N ILE A 176 17.43 2.02 -15.39
CA ILE A 176 16.77 2.08 -14.08
C ILE A 176 17.65 2.94 -13.17
N PRO A 177 17.48 4.28 -13.17
CA PRO A 177 18.34 5.17 -12.40
C PRO A 177 18.15 5.03 -10.88
N ASN A 178 16.97 4.59 -10.44
CA ASN A 178 16.66 4.43 -9.02
C ASN A 178 15.66 3.29 -8.81
N GLN A 179 15.84 2.51 -7.75
CA GLN A 179 14.88 1.52 -7.28
C GLN A 179 15.02 1.29 -5.76
N ASP A 180 13.91 0.97 -5.11
CA ASP A 180 13.84 0.49 -3.72
C ASP A 180 12.88 -0.71 -3.72
N ILE A 181 13.44 -1.92 -3.81
CA ILE A 181 12.68 -3.17 -3.85
C ILE A 181 12.86 -3.91 -2.54
N ARG A 182 11.74 -4.28 -1.92
CA ARG A 182 11.70 -4.87 -0.58
C ARG A 182 11.07 -6.25 -0.63
N THR A 183 11.86 -7.21 -0.20
CA THR A 183 11.49 -8.63 -0.18
C THR A 183 10.65 -8.94 1.03
N LEU A 184 9.59 -9.72 0.84
CA LEU A 184 8.69 -10.17 1.90
C LEU A 184 8.85 -11.69 2.06
N LYS A 185 9.28 -12.10 3.25
CA LYS A 185 9.50 -13.50 3.62
C LYS A 185 8.68 -13.85 4.85
N ASP A 186 8.32 -15.12 4.99
CA ASP A 186 7.76 -15.63 6.24
C ASP A 186 8.85 -15.82 7.31
N SER A 187 8.42 -16.23 8.51
CA SER A 187 9.31 -16.49 9.66
C SER A 187 10.32 -17.61 9.43
N THR A 188 10.16 -18.44 8.39
CA THR A 188 11.11 -19.51 8.00
C THR A 188 12.11 -19.05 6.95
N GLY A 189 11.96 -17.83 6.42
CA GLY A 189 12.76 -17.32 5.31
C GLY A 189 12.23 -17.71 3.93
N ARG A 190 11.05 -18.34 3.84
CA ARG A 190 10.41 -18.61 2.56
C ARG A 190 9.87 -17.31 1.95
N LEU A 191 10.15 -17.11 0.68
CA LEU A 191 9.68 -15.97 -0.10
C LEU A 191 8.15 -15.99 -0.21
N LEU A 192 7.51 -14.87 0.11
CA LEU A 192 6.07 -14.65 -0.06
C LEU A 192 5.75 -13.60 -1.12
N GLY A 193 6.68 -12.68 -1.40
CA GLY A 193 6.44 -11.62 -2.37
C GLY A 193 7.45 -10.48 -2.28
N TYR A 194 7.12 -9.37 -2.93
CA TYR A 194 7.83 -8.10 -2.79
C TYR A 194 6.88 -6.93 -2.96
N TYR A 195 7.32 -5.79 -2.43
CA TYR A 195 6.78 -4.48 -2.75
C TYR A 195 7.93 -3.52 -3.01
N GLY A 196 7.72 -2.50 -3.82
CA GLY A 196 8.84 -1.67 -4.23
C GLY A 196 8.48 -0.46 -5.05
N TYR A 197 9.51 0.33 -5.32
CA TYR A 197 9.51 1.44 -6.25
C TYR A 197 10.63 1.28 -7.27
N MET A 198 10.37 1.67 -8.51
CA MET A 198 11.37 1.70 -9.58
C MET A 198 11.15 2.91 -10.49
N GLN A 199 12.22 3.63 -10.83
CA GLN A 199 12.22 4.57 -11.94
C GLN A 199 12.67 3.86 -13.21
N LEU A 200 11.89 3.98 -14.27
CA LEU A 200 12.29 3.59 -15.61
C LEU A 200 12.50 4.85 -16.45
N ASN A 201 13.69 5.00 -16.99
CA ASN A 201 14.03 6.05 -17.92
C ASN A 201 14.24 5.46 -19.31
N GLN A 202 13.51 5.96 -20.29
CA GLN A 202 13.59 5.52 -21.67
C GLN A 202 13.93 6.70 -22.57
N VAL A 203 15.05 6.58 -23.28
CA VAL A 203 15.52 7.54 -24.27
C VAL A 203 15.30 6.94 -25.65
N ARG A 204 14.44 7.54 -26.46
CA ARG A 204 14.19 7.13 -27.85
C ARG A 204 14.83 8.13 -28.80
N GLU A 205 15.62 7.63 -29.73
CA GLU A 205 16.12 8.42 -30.84
C GLU A 205 14.96 8.93 -31.70
N GLY A 206 14.96 10.22 -32.00
CA GLY A 206 13.90 10.84 -32.79
C GLY A 206 14.10 10.62 -34.29
N GLU A 207 13.04 10.20 -34.98
CA GLU A 207 13.03 10.00 -36.44
C GLU A 207 13.36 11.27 -37.26
N ARG A 208 13.17 12.46 -36.67
CA ARG A 208 13.41 13.75 -37.32
C ARG A 208 14.33 14.62 -36.47
N TYR A 209 15.44 15.05 -37.07
CA TYR A 209 16.40 16.02 -36.52
C TYR A 209 17.22 15.58 -35.28
N GLY A 210 17.23 14.29 -34.92
CA GLY A 210 18.08 13.76 -33.84
C GLY A 210 17.70 14.24 -32.44
N ILE A 211 16.47 14.73 -32.25
CA ILE A 211 15.96 15.12 -30.93
C ILE A 211 15.48 13.86 -30.22
N ASN A 212 16.17 13.49 -29.14
CA ASN A 212 15.79 12.35 -28.33
C ASN A 212 14.54 12.65 -27.51
N ASN A 213 13.60 11.72 -27.48
CA ASN A 213 12.48 11.74 -26.54
C ASN A 213 12.90 11.02 -25.26
N VAL A 214 12.72 11.68 -24.12
CA VAL A 214 13.05 11.12 -22.81
C VAL A 214 11.76 10.95 -22.02
N ASP A 215 11.48 9.74 -21.57
CA ASP A 215 10.37 9.42 -20.68
C ASP A 215 10.91 8.81 -19.39
N LEU A 216 10.72 9.51 -18.28
CA LEU A 216 11.12 9.06 -16.95
C LEU A 216 9.85 8.84 -16.13
N VAL A 217 9.58 7.59 -15.76
CA VAL A 217 8.37 7.20 -15.03
C VAL A 217 8.71 6.42 -13.77
N GLY A 218 8.09 6.80 -12.66
CA GLY A 218 8.12 6.04 -11.41
C GLY A 218 6.99 4.99 -11.37
N HIS A 219 7.33 3.76 -11.01
CA HIS A 219 6.39 2.65 -10.84
C HIS A 219 6.42 2.14 -9.41
N TYR A 220 5.24 1.93 -8.83
CA TYR A 220 5.07 1.29 -7.53
C TYR A 220 4.60 -0.13 -7.77
N LEU A 221 5.35 -1.11 -7.26
CA LEU A 221 5.24 -2.51 -7.63
C LEU A 221 4.85 -3.33 -6.40
N LEU A 222 3.97 -4.30 -6.60
CA LEU A 222 3.57 -5.25 -5.58
C LEU A 222 3.30 -6.59 -6.27
N SER A 223 3.86 -7.66 -5.74
CA SER A 223 3.49 -9.02 -6.15
C SER A 223 3.61 -9.95 -4.95
N MET A 224 2.57 -10.74 -4.72
CA MET A 224 2.51 -11.73 -3.65
C MET A 224 2.19 -13.11 -4.22
N ASP A 225 2.65 -14.16 -3.53
CA ASP A 225 2.21 -15.53 -3.74
C ASP A 225 0.81 -15.68 -3.14
N GLU A 226 -0.20 -15.50 -4.00
CA GLU A 226 -1.61 -15.55 -3.64
C GLU A 226 -2.02 -16.90 -3.01
N SER A 227 -1.29 -17.98 -3.27
CA SER A 227 -1.58 -19.28 -2.65
C SER A 227 -1.27 -19.32 -1.14
N THR A 228 -0.51 -18.34 -0.65
CA THR A 228 -0.15 -18.21 0.76
C THR A 228 -1.03 -17.20 1.51
N LYS A 229 -2.03 -16.61 0.86
CA LYS A 229 -2.95 -15.66 1.50
C LYS A 229 -3.78 -16.39 2.57
N THR A 230 -3.84 -15.81 3.76
CA THR A 230 -4.57 -16.41 4.88
C THR A 230 -4.98 -15.38 5.94
N ALA A 231 -6.09 -15.63 6.62
CA ALA A 231 -6.46 -14.88 7.81
C ALA A 231 -5.77 -15.48 9.06
N PRO A 232 -5.12 -14.66 9.91
CA PRO A 232 -4.46 -15.17 11.11
C PRO A 232 -5.43 -15.84 12.11
N ASN A 233 -4.95 -16.90 12.76
CA ASN A 233 -5.68 -17.58 13.84
C ASN A 233 -5.46 -16.98 15.24
N LYS A 234 -4.70 -15.88 15.32
CA LYS A 234 -4.40 -15.13 16.55
C LYS A 234 -4.26 -13.65 16.22
N SER A 235 -4.31 -12.79 17.23
CA SER A 235 -4.04 -11.37 17.05
C SER A 235 -2.55 -11.15 16.76
N ILE A 236 -2.24 -10.23 15.84
CA ILE A 236 -0.87 -9.97 15.36
C ILE A 236 -0.65 -8.47 15.23
N GLU A 237 0.52 -8.02 15.64
CA GLU A 237 1.02 -6.67 15.39
C GLU A 237 1.99 -6.71 14.20
N TYR A 238 1.88 -5.77 13.27
CA TYR A 238 2.72 -5.66 12.09
C TYR A 238 3.48 -4.33 12.10
N ARG A 239 4.75 -4.39 11.69
CA ARG A 239 5.55 -3.20 11.42
C ARG A 239 6.15 -3.28 10.04
N GLY A 240 6.16 -2.16 9.35
CA GLY A 240 6.60 -2.12 7.97
C GLY A 240 6.75 -0.71 7.46
N LYS A 241 6.73 -0.59 6.15
CA LYS A 241 6.85 0.69 5.48
C LYS A 241 5.89 0.76 4.30
N MET A 242 5.54 1.98 3.92
CA MET A 242 4.87 2.31 2.68
C MET A 242 5.86 3.05 1.79
N LEU A 243 5.95 2.63 0.53
CA LEU A 243 6.58 3.41 -0.53
C LEU A 243 5.48 4.11 -1.31
N TYR A 244 5.53 5.43 -1.44
CA TYR A 244 4.47 6.21 -2.07
C TYR A 244 5.00 7.44 -2.80
N GLY A 245 4.17 8.04 -3.63
CA GLY A 245 4.47 9.32 -4.25
C GLY A 245 3.28 9.92 -4.97
N TYR A 246 3.41 11.21 -5.26
CA TYR A 246 2.35 12.02 -5.84
C TYR A 246 2.43 11.99 -7.37
N LYS A 247 1.28 11.84 -8.02
CA LYS A 247 1.09 11.90 -9.46
C LYS A 247 1.44 13.32 -9.93
N ASN A 248 2.22 13.44 -11.01
CA ASN A 248 2.62 14.71 -11.65
C ASN A 248 3.47 15.66 -10.77
N VAL A 249 3.98 15.18 -9.64
CA VAL A 249 5.01 15.86 -8.86
C VAL A 249 6.27 15.04 -9.02
N ASP A 250 7.44 15.70 -9.03
CA ASP A 250 8.78 15.12 -9.11
C ASP A 250 8.78 13.64 -8.74
N ASN A 251 9.23 12.77 -9.64
CA ASN A 251 9.27 11.30 -9.53
C ASN A 251 10.06 10.80 -8.31
N ARG A 252 9.83 11.31 -7.11
CA ARG A 252 10.53 10.98 -5.89
C ARG A 252 9.76 9.89 -5.18
N ASN A 253 10.47 8.84 -4.80
CA ASN A 253 9.95 7.84 -3.88
C ASN A 253 9.95 8.42 -2.47
N LEU A 254 8.79 8.44 -1.83
CA LEU A 254 8.63 8.79 -0.42
C LEU A 254 8.44 7.50 0.39
N VAL A 255 8.90 7.54 1.63
CA VAL A 255 8.80 6.41 2.57
C VAL A 255 7.99 6.85 3.78
N ALA A 256 7.09 6.00 4.23
CA ALA A 256 6.34 6.19 5.46
C ALA A 256 6.38 4.94 6.33
N ASP A 257 6.22 5.11 7.64
CA ASP A 257 6.18 4.04 8.63
C ASP A 257 4.79 3.46 8.75
N VAL A 258 4.69 2.14 8.71
CA VAL A 258 3.42 1.41 8.84
C VAL A 258 3.38 0.70 10.18
N GLN A 259 2.29 0.92 10.91
CA GLN A 259 1.95 0.20 12.13
C GLN A 259 0.55 -0.35 11.97
N ALA A 260 0.39 -1.67 12.03
CA ALA A 260 -0.91 -2.30 11.87
C ALA A 260 -1.14 -3.39 12.91
N SER A 261 -2.40 -3.66 13.23
CA SER A 261 -2.79 -4.72 14.15
C SER A 261 -3.99 -5.45 13.62
N TYR A 262 -3.87 -6.78 13.54
CA TYR A 262 -4.99 -7.67 13.28
C TYR A 262 -5.52 -8.20 14.61
N ASN A 263 -6.81 -8.04 14.84
CA ASN A 263 -7.51 -8.60 15.99
C ASN A 263 -8.31 -9.84 15.56
N HIS A 264 -7.97 -10.99 16.15
CA HIS A 264 -8.62 -12.24 15.80
C HIS A 264 -10.06 -12.35 16.32
N SER A 265 -10.42 -11.66 17.40
CA SER A 265 -11.76 -11.77 17.99
C SER A 265 -12.84 -11.14 17.11
N ASP A 266 -12.56 -9.97 16.53
CA ASP A 266 -13.49 -9.24 15.67
C ASP A 266 -13.11 -9.31 14.17
N LYS A 267 -12.01 -10.00 13.84
CA LYS A 267 -11.46 -10.16 12.49
C LYS A 267 -11.08 -8.85 11.83
N LYS A 268 -10.79 -7.79 12.61
CA LYS A 268 -10.47 -6.47 12.06
C LYS A 268 -8.97 -6.22 11.98
N LEU A 269 -8.57 -5.60 10.87
CA LEU A 269 -7.27 -4.97 10.69
C LEU A 269 -7.40 -3.46 10.96
N SER A 270 -6.60 -2.95 11.88
CA SER A 270 -6.34 -1.52 12.06
C SER A 270 -4.95 -1.20 11.51
N MET A 271 -4.78 -0.02 10.91
CA MET A 271 -3.48 0.42 10.40
C MET A 271 -3.37 1.93 10.46
N GLU A 272 -2.22 2.42 10.93
CA GLU A 272 -1.80 3.81 10.87
C GLU A 272 -0.48 3.91 10.10
N ILE A 273 -0.38 4.94 9.26
CA ILE A 273 0.77 5.19 8.39
C ILE A 273 1.27 6.61 8.66
N PHE A 274 2.57 6.77 8.86
CA PHE A 274 3.21 8.02 9.27
C PHE A 274 4.30 8.38 8.27
N GLY A 275 4.10 9.42 7.47
CA GLY A 275 5.13 9.94 6.57
C GLY A 275 5.98 11.02 7.23
N ASP A 276 7.21 11.19 6.72
CA ASP A 276 8.22 12.08 7.32
C ASP A 276 7.84 13.58 7.29
N HIS A 277 6.93 13.97 6.41
CA HIS A 277 6.52 15.37 6.21
C HIS A 277 5.22 15.74 6.94
N GLY A 278 4.87 14.98 7.98
CA GLY A 278 3.61 15.14 8.71
C GLY A 278 2.41 14.47 8.03
N ASP A 279 2.67 13.74 6.94
CA ASP A 279 1.67 12.91 6.29
C ASP A 279 1.17 11.82 7.24
N TYR A 280 -0.13 11.58 7.20
CA TYR A 280 -0.78 10.63 8.10
C TYR A 280 -1.95 9.97 7.42
N TRP A 281 -2.02 8.65 7.50
CA TRP A 281 -3.19 7.89 7.08
C TRP A 281 -3.64 6.90 8.15
N LYS A 282 -4.95 6.70 8.21
CA LYS A 282 -5.57 5.67 9.03
C LYS A 282 -6.50 4.81 8.18
N LEU A 283 -6.39 3.50 8.32
CA LEU A 283 -7.23 2.53 7.63
C LEU A 283 -8.62 2.48 8.26
N GLY A 284 -9.64 2.56 7.43
CA GLY A 284 -11.04 2.38 7.81
C GLY A 284 -11.87 1.86 6.66
N ALA A 285 -13.15 1.59 6.92
CA ALA A 285 -14.08 1.22 5.86
C ALA A 285 -14.17 2.33 4.81
N ILE A 286 -14.28 1.94 3.55
CA ILE A 286 -14.46 2.88 2.44
C ILE A 286 -15.68 3.77 2.69
N GLY A 287 -15.54 5.06 2.41
CA GLY A 287 -16.59 6.04 2.66
C GLY A 287 -16.26 7.40 2.09
N ASN A 288 -17.27 8.27 2.06
CA ASN A 288 -17.18 9.62 1.50
C ASN A 288 -17.25 10.71 2.58
N ASN A 289 -17.42 10.32 3.84
CA ASN A 289 -17.65 11.23 4.95
C ASN A 289 -16.36 11.48 5.72
N ARG A 290 -16.19 12.69 6.22
CA ARG A 290 -15.14 13.02 7.19
C ARG A 290 -15.50 12.44 8.54
N LEU A 291 -14.56 11.77 9.19
CA LEU A 291 -14.80 11.07 10.45
C LEU A 291 -13.83 11.53 11.53
N PRO A 292 -14.28 11.68 12.79
CA PRO A 292 -13.36 11.74 13.93
C PRO A 292 -12.37 10.57 13.92
N LYS A 293 -11.11 10.80 14.35
CA LYS A 293 -10.05 9.76 14.29
C LYS A 293 -10.45 8.46 15.00
N ASP A 294 -11.18 8.55 16.10
CA ASP A 294 -11.69 7.45 16.91
C ASP A 294 -12.81 6.65 16.22
N MET A 295 -13.55 7.27 15.29
CA MET A 295 -14.57 6.60 14.47
C MET A 295 -13.99 5.85 13.26
N VAL A 296 -12.71 6.02 12.96
CA VAL A 296 -12.01 5.23 11.93
C VAL A 296 -11.47 3.95 12.60
N THR A 297 -12.23 2.86 12.55
CA THR A 297 -12.02 1.66 13.38
C THR A 297 -11.39 0.45 12.65
N GLY A 298 -10.65 0.67 11.56
CA GLY A 298 -10.14 -0.43 10.74
C GLY A 298 -11.20 -1.10 9.86
N VAL A 299 -10.85 -2.25 9.30
CA VAL A 299 -11.66 -3.02 8.32
C VAL A 299 -11.67 -4.50 8.63
N VAL A 300 -12.72 -5.20 8.24
CA VAL A 300 -12.80 -6.66 8.38
C VAL A 300 -11.86 -7.32 7.36
N VAL A 301 -11.15 -8.36 7.81
CA VAL A 301 -10.36 -9.24 6.94
C VAL A 301 -11.20 -10.46 6.62
N ASP A 302 -11.29 -10.77 5.33
CA ASP A 302 -12.01 -11.94 4.83
C ASP A 302 -11.34 -13.24 5.29
N LYS A 303 -12.08 -14.36 5.26
CA LYS A 303 -11.59 -15.66 5.78
C LYS A 303 -10.32 -16.16 5.08
N ASP A 304 -10.14 -15.79 3.82
CA ASP A 304 -8.96 -16.12 3.01
C ASP A 304 -7.79 -15.16 3.26
N GLY A 305 -7.93 -14.14 4.11
CA GLY A 305 -6.93 -13.11 4.37
C GLY A 305 -7.05 -11.88 3.47
N THR A 306 -8.05 -11.80 2.59
CA THR A 306 -8.27 -10.64 1.71
C THR A 306 -8.73 -9.42 2.51
N ILE A 307 -8.23 -8.24 2.13
CA ILE A 307 -8.66 -6.95 2.65
C ILE A 307 -9.25 -6.16 1.48
N SER A 308 -10.58 -6.04 1.50
CA SER A 308 -11.36 -5.33 0.50
C SER A 308 -12.19 -4.22 1.14
N ASN A 309 -12.80 -3.35 0.32
CA ASN A 309 -13.65 -2.23 0.78
C ASN A 309 -12.98 -1.32 1.83
N ALA A 310 -11.67 -1.14 1.70
CA ALA A 310 -10.88 -0.37 2.63
C ALA A 310 -10.52 1.00 2.03
N GLY A 311 -10.51 2.01 2.90
CA GLY A 311 -10.08 3.37 2.59
C GLY A 311 -9.00 3.84 3.56
N LEU A 312 -8.13 4.70 3.06
CA LEU A 312 -7.19 5.46 3.88
C LEU A 312 -7.74 6.87 4.09
N TYR A 313 -7.81 7.26 5.35
CA TYR A 313 -8.28 8.58 5.78
C TYR A 313 -7.08 9.43 6.22
N SER A 314 -7.00 10.66 5.72
CA SER A 314 -5.86 11.57 5.92
C SER A 314 -6.29 12.92 6.51
N LYS A 315 -5.32 13.76 6.89
CA LYS A 315 -5.51 15.10 7.45
C LYS A 315 -5.54 16.23 6.40
N ILE A 316 -5.88 15.93 5.15
CA ILE A 316 -5.65 16.81 3.99
C ILE A 316 -6.43 18.13 4.05
N ASP A 317 -7.60 18.16 4.67
CA ASP A 317 -8.49 19.32 4.67
C ASP A 317 -8.35 20.22 5.91
N ASN A 318 -7.37 19.93 6.78
CA ASN A 318 -7.11 20.66 8.03
C ASN A 318 -8.34 20.82 8.95
N THR A 319 -9.39 20.02 8.78
CA THR A 319 -10.55 20.06 9.68
C THR A 319 -10.12 19.53 11.06
N PRO A 320 -10.20 20.34 12.12
CA PRO A 320 -9.72 19.92 13.44
C PRO A 320 -10.41 18.65 13.92
N GLY A 321 -9.62 17.67 14.34
CA GLY A 321 -10.10 16.42 14.94
C GLY A 321 -10.74 15.40 13.98
N LYS A 322 -10.83 15.69 12.68
CA LYS A 322 -11.41 14.77 11.68
C LYS A 322 -10.39 14.34 10.65
N LEU A 323 -10.61 13.17 10.06
CA LEU A 323 -9.89 12.61 8.94
C LEU A 323 -10.82 12.55 7.72
N THR A 324 -10.26 12.80 6.55
CA THR A 324 -10.94 12.85 5.26
C THR A 324 -10.55 11.64 4.41
N PRO A 325 -11.51 10.95 3.76
CA PRO A 325 -11.18 9.89 2.81
C PRO A 325 -10.24 10.40 1.72
N ASP A 326 -9.17 9.65 1.44
CA ASP A 326 -8.09 10.10 0.55
C ASP A 326 -7.72 9.07 -0.52
N ALA A 327 -7.63 7.79 -0.15
CA ALA A 327 -7.29 6.71 -1.06
C ALA A 327 -8.10 5.44 -0.79
N THR A 328 -8.22 4.59 -1.80
CA THR A 328 -8.65 3.20 -1.63
C THR A 328 -7.46 2.33 -1.29
N PHE A 329 -7.65 1.33 -0.42
CA PHE A 329 -6.65 0.33 -0.10
C PHE A 329 -7.15 -1.06 -0.48
N SER A 330 -6.27 -1.83 -1.12
CA SER A 330 -6.51 -3.23 -1.46
C SER A 330 -5.29 -4.05 -1.09
N GLY A 331 -5.46 -5.15 -0.36
CA GLY A 331 -4.34 -5.96 0.09
C GLY A 331 -4.77 -7.30 0.68
N GLY A 332 -3.84 -7.91 1.42
CA GLY A 332 -4.11 -9.14 2.15
C GLY A 332 -3.05 -9.46 3.19
N ILE A 333 -3.33 -10.51 3.95
CA ILE A 333 -2.40 -11.12 4.90
C ILE A 333 -1.92 -12.46 4.32
N PHE A 334 -0.62 -12.71 4.40
CA PHE A 334 0.08 -13.80 3.71
C PHE A 334 1.02 -14.55 4.65
N GLY A 335 1.37 -15.79 4.27
CA GLY A 335 2.19 -16.70 5.05
C GLY A 335 1.36 -17.56 5.99
N LYS A 336 1.85 -18.74 6.36
CA LYS A 336 1.08 -19.77 7.08
C LYS A 336 0.39 -19.27 8.35
N ASN A 337 0.99 -18.31 9.05
CA ASN A 337 0.46 -17.75 10.29
C ASN A 337 0.02 -16.29 10.13
N GLY A 338 -0.06 -15.79 8.90
CA GLY A 338 -0.23 -14.37 8.59
C GLY A 338 1.00 -13.55 8.95
N ASP A 339 2.17 -14.02 8.54
CA ASP A 339 3.49 -13.44 8.80
C ASP A 339 3.69 -12.08 8.11
N VAL A 340 2.98 -11.81 7.01
CA VAL A 340 3.14 -10.60 6.19
C VAL A 340 1.79 -9.96 5.90
N LEU A 341 1.71 -8.64 6.08
CA LEU A 341 0.66 -7.78 5.56
C LEU A 341 1.20 -7.02 4.34
N ALA A 342 0.50 -7.08 3.21
CA ALA A 342 0.89 -6.35 2.01
C ALA A 342 -0.33 -5.81 1.26
N GLY A 343 -0.15 -4.69 0.57
CA GLY A 343 -1.23 -4.07 -0.20
C GLY A 343 -0.80 -2.84 -0.98
N SER A 344 -1.75 -2.29 -1.73
CA SER A 344 -1.58 -1.08 -2.52
C SER A 344 -2.63 -0.05 -2.13
N ALA A 345 -2.26 1.22 -2.26
CA ALA A 345 -3.13 2.36 -2.07
C ALA A 345 -3.18 3.20 -3.35
N ASP A 346 -4.38 3.56 -3.79
CA ASP A 346 -4.58 4.46 -4.94
C ASP A 346 -5.43 5.65 -4.50
N GLY A 347 -4.77 6.81 -4.43
CA GLY A 347 -5.38 8.09 -4.18
C GLY A 347 -5.61 8.86 -5.48
N LYS A 348 -6.39 9.94 -5.41
CA LYS A 348 -6.65 10.77 -6.59
C LYS A 348 -5.36 11.28 -7.24
N ASN A 349 -4.43 11.77 -6.41
CA ASN A 349 -3.19 12.42 -6.84
C ASN A 349 -1.94 11.70 -6.32
N TRP A 350 -2.06 10.49 -5.79
CA TRP A 350 -0.92 9.73 -5.27
C TRP A 350 -1.19 8.23 -5.36
N GLN A 351 -0.14 7.44 -5.26
CA GLN A 351 -0.23 5.98 -5.17
C GLN A 351 0.85 5.47 -4.23
N GLY A 352 0.64 4.29 -3.66
CA GLY A 352 1.65 3.66 -2.81
C GLY A 352 1.48 2.15 -2.67
N VAL A 353 2.53 1.51 -2.21
CA VAL A 353 2.59 0.08 -1.89
C VAL A 353 3.10 -0.12 -0.49
N ILE A 354 2.51 -1.06 0.22
CA ILE A 354 2.69 -1.31 1.65
C ILE A 354 3.18 -2.74 1.82
N GLY A 355 4.20 -2.91 2.66
CA GLY A 355 4.63 -4.21 3.15
C GLY A 355 5.06 -4.12 4.61
N ALA A 356 4.51 -5.02 5.44
CA ALA A 356 4.78 -5.09 6.87
C ALA A 356 4.88 -6.54 7.32
N THR A 357 5.76 -6.80 8.28
CA THR A 357 5.99 -8.13 8.84
C THR A 357 5.43 -8.21 10.26
N ALA A 358 4.96 -9.39 10.62
CA ALA A 358 4.51 -9.69 11.96
C ALA A 358 5.66 -9.45 12.96
N THR A 359 5.37 -8.70 13.99
CA THR A 359 6.24 -8.54 15.15
C THR A 359 5.74 -9.45 16.25
N GLU A 360 6.64 -10.08 16.99
CA GLU A 360 6.24 -10.75 18.22
C GLU A 360 5.62 -9.70 19.14
N ALA A 361 4.37 -9.90 19.53
CA ALA A 361 3.73 -9.05 20.51
C ALA A 361 4.60 -9.13 21.77
N ASN A 362 5.30 -8.05 22.10
CA ASN A 362 5.98 -7.91 23.38
C ASN A 362 4.94 -8.22 24.45
N LYS A 363 5.05 -9.39 25.08
CA LYS A 363 4.25 -9.77 26.24
C LYS A 363 4.58 -8.73 27.31
N LYS A 364 3.71 -7.74 27.46
CA LYS A 364 3.74 -6.81 28.58
C LYS A 364 3.04 -7.43 29.77
#